data_AF-A0A9X2KTU7-F1
#
_entry.id   AF-A0A9X2KTU7-F1
#
_cell.length_a   1.000
_cell.length_b   1.000
_cell.length_c   1.000
_cell.angle_alpha   90.00
_cell.angle_beta   90.00
_cell.angle_gamma   90.00
#
_symmetry.space_group_name_H-M   'P 1'
#
loop_
_entity.id
_entity.type
_entity.pdbx_description
1 polymer ?
#
loop_
_entity_poly.entity_id
_entity_poly.type
_entity_poly.pdbx_seq_one_letter_code
_entity_poly.pdbx_strand_id
1 'polypeptide(L)'
;MRGKKVSGLAVAIVLLWCACLVSALGVVDITHQVRRDTDQLESLRRESAELQVQWGQYLLEQSTWASYARVEKKARDELNMHVPQADQIILVE
;
A
#
# COMPACT_ATOMS: atom_id res chain seq x y z
N MET A 1 33.20 -43.83 -39.00
CA MET A 1 32.42 -42.58 -38.79
C MET A 1 31.65 -42.50 -37.46
N ARG A 2 31.47 -43.59 -36.68
CA ARG A 2 30.73 -43.59 -35.41
C ARG A 2 31.42 -42.84 -34.25
N GLY A 3 32.76 -42.83 -34.18
CA GLY A 3 33.52 -42.18 -33.08
C GLY A 3 33.42 -40.66 -33.02
N LYS A 4 33.32 -39.96 -34.17
CA LYS A 4 33.15 -38.49 -34.19
C LYS A 4 31.79 -38.05 -33.62
N LYS A 5 30.73 -38.84 -33.82
CA LYS A 5 29.39 -38.53 -33.30
C LYS A 5 29.30 -38.64 -31.77
N VAL A 6 29.99 -39.64 -31.19
CA VAL A 6 30.02 -39.85 -29.74
C VAL A 6 30.81 -38.75 -29.03
N SER A 7 31.93 -38.31 -29.61
CA SER A 7 32.70 -37.17 -29.07
C SER A 7 31.90 -35.86 -29.13
N GLY A 8 31.16 -35.59 -30.21
CA GLY A 8 30.28 -34.41 -30.30
C GLY A 8 29.13 -34.43 -29.29
N LEU A 9 28.52 -35.59 -29.05
CA LEU A 9 27.48 -35.75 -28.03
C LEU A 9 28.04 -35.54 -26.61
N ALA A 10 29.23 -36.05 -26.31
CA ALA A 10 29.86 -35.85 -25.01
C ALA A 10 30.12 -34.36 -24.72
N VAL A 11 30.61 -33.60 -25.72
CA VAL A 11 30.82 -32.15 -25.60
C VAL A 11 29.49 -31.42 -25.37
N ALA A 12 28.44 -31.80 -26.10
CA ALA A 12 27.10 -31.21 -25.93
C ALA A 12 26.54 -31.47 -24.52
N ILE A 13 26.72 -32.67 -23.97
CA ILE A 13 26.26 -33.02 -22.61
C ILE A 13 27.00 -32.19 -21.56
N VAL A 14 28.32 -32.03 -21.68
CA VAL A 14 29.10 -31.20 -20.75
C VAL A 14 28.67 -29.73 -20.83
N LEU A 15 28.43 -29.20 -22.02
CA LEU A 15 27.92 -27.84 -22.22
C LEU A 15 26.55 -27.64 -21.55
N LEU A 16 25.62 -28.56 -21.76
CA LEU A 16 24.29 -28.50 -21.12
C LEU A 16 24.39 -28.60 -19.61
N TRP A 17 25.28 -29.44 -19.08
CA TRP A 17 25.49 -29.57 -17.65
C TRP A 17 26.04 -28.27 -17.04
N CYS A 18 27.04 -27.64 -17.69
CA CYS A 18 27.55 -26.34 -17.29
C CYS A 18 26.47 -25.24 -17.38
N ALA A 19 25.66 -25.24 -18.44
CA ALA A 19 24.57 -24.28 -18.59
C ALA A 19 23.54 -24.41 -17.45
N CYS A 20 23.17 -25.64 -17.07
CA CYS A 20 22.30 -25.89 -15.92
C CYS A 20 22.91 -25.39 -14.61
N LEU A 21 24.21 -25.58 -14.38
CA LEU A 21 24.90 -25.08 -13.19
C LEU A 21 24.89 -23.55 -13.13
N VAL A 22 25.22 -22.89 -14.23
CA VAL A 22 25.18 -21.42 -14.31
C VAL A 22 23.76 -20.90 -14.07
N SER A 23 22.75 -21.56 -14.65
CA SER A 23 21.35 -21.21 -14.41
C SER A 23 20.96 -21.38 -12.94
N ALA A 24 21.39 -22.47 -12.29
CA ALA A 24 21.08 -22.72 -10.89
C ALA A 24 21.72 -21.65 -9.98
N LEU A 25 22.98 -21.31 -10.22
CA LEU A 25 23.67 -20.25 -9.48
C LEU A 25 23.03 -18.88 -9.70
N GLY A 26 22.64 -18.57 -10.94
CA GLY A 26 21.93 -17.33 -11.27
C GLY A 26 20.59 -17.20 -10.54
N VAL A 27 19.81 -18.28 -10.45
CA VAL A 27 18.53 -18.28 -9.71
C VAL A 27 18.75 -18.02 -8.22
N VAL A 28 19.79 -18.62 -7.62
CA VAL A 28 20.13 -18.41 -6.20
C VAL A 28 20.52 -16.96 -5.94
N ASP A 29 21.35 -16.38 -6.80
CA ASP A 29 21.80 -14.99 -6.67
C ASP A 29 20.63 -14.00 -6.80
N ILE A 30 19.79 -14.18 -7.82
CA ILE A 30 18.57 -13.36 -8.01
C ILE A 30 17.66 -13.47 -6.79
N THR A 31 17.45 -14.68 -6.27
CA THR A 31 16.60 -14.89 -5.08
C THR A 31 17.14 -14.13 -3.87
N HIS A 32 18.46 -14.11 -3.69
CA HIS A 32 19.09 -13.37 -2.60
C HIS A 32 18.94 -11.86 -2.75
N GLN A 33 19.12 -11.32 -3.97
CA GLN A 33 18.91 -9.90 -4.27
C GLN A 33 17.45 -9.49 -4.07
N VAL A 34 16.51 -10.28 -4.62
CA VAL A 34 15.07 -10.04 -4.50
C VAL A 34 14.65 -9.96 -3.03
N ARG A 35 15.16 -10.86 -2.18
CA ARG A 35 14.83 -10.84 -0.76
C ARG A 35 15.22 -9.51 -0.09
N ARG A 36 16.41 -9.00 -0.38
CA ARG A 36 16.90 -7.73 0.18
C ARG A 36 16.08 -6.53 -0.29
N ASP A 37 15.75 -6.47 -1.57
CA ASP A 37 14.97 -5.37 -2.14
C ASP A 37 13.52 -5.37 -1.62
N THR A 38 12.96 -6.58 -1.40
CA THR A 38 11.61 -6.74 -0.86
C THR A 38 11.54 -6.30 0.60
N ASP A 39 12.55 -6.63 1.41
CA ASP A 39 12.62 -6.21 2.82
C ASP A 39 12.63 -4.67 2.95
N GLN A 40 13.42 -3.99 2.10
CA GLN A 40 13.47 -2.53 2.10
C GLN A 40 12.14 -1.91 1.68
N LEU A 41 11.51 -2.44 0.63
CA LEU A 41 10.20 -1.97 0.17
C LEU A 41 9.13 -2.16 1.25
N GLU A 42 9.17 -3.29 1.96
CA GLU A 42 8.22 -3.59 3.03
C GLU A 42 8.39 -2.63 4.20
N SER A 43 9.62 -2.26 4.57
CA SER A 43 9.90 -1.24 5.60
C SER A 43 9.26 0.10 5.26
N LEU A 44 9.51 0.63 4.05
CA LEU A 44 8.93 1.90 3.60
C LEU A 44 7.40 1.87 3.56
N ARG A 45 6.81 0.73 3.15
CA ARG A 45 5.35 0.55 3.18
C ARG A 45 4.79 0.57 4.59
N ARG A 46 5.48 -0.04 5.56
CA ARG A 46 5.05 -0.03 6.97
C ARG A 46 5.03 1.40 7.53
N GLU A 47 6.08 2.18 7.27
CA GLU A 47 6.14 3.59 7.69
C GLU A 47 5.02 4.42 7.07
N SER A 48 4.78 4.26 5.75
CA SER A 48 3.68 4.94 5.07
C SER A 48 2.31 4.56 5.64
N ALA A 49 2.11 3.28 5.99
CA ALA A 49 0.86 2.81 6.58
C ALA A 49 0.63 3.41 7.97
N GLU A 50 1.68 3.52 8.78
CA GLU A 50 1.60 4.15 10.11
C GLU A 50 1.21 5.64 9.99
N LEU A 51 1.86 6.38 9.09
CA LEU A 51 1.52 7.78 8.83
C LEU A 51 0.07 7.95 8.35
N GLN A 52 -0.42 7.03 7.51
CA GLN A 52 -1.81 7.06 7.04
C GLN A 52 -2.81 6.87 8.20
N VAL A 53 -2.50 5.99 9.15
CA VAL A 53 -3.33 5.80 10.35
C VAL A 53 -3.36 7.07 11.19
N GLN A 54 -2.20 7.67 11.47
CA GLN A 54 -2.12 8.93 12.23
C GLN A 54 -2.88 10.06 11.54
N TRP A 55 -2.73 10.18 10.21
CA TRP A 55 -3.49 11.15 9.44
C TRP A 55 -5.01 10.92 9.52
N GLY A 56 -5.45 9.65 9.47
CA GLY A 56 -6.84 9.30 9.68
C GLY A 56 -7.37 9.66 11.07
N GLN A 57 -6.55 9.47 12.12
CA GLN A 57 -6.88 9.92 13.48
C GLN A 57 -7.04 11.44 13.54
N TYR A 58 -6.09 12.20 12.98
CA TYR A 58 -6.20 13.66 12.93
C TYR A 58 -7.41 14.13 12.12
N LEU A 59 -7.77 13.45 11.04
CA LEU A 59 -8.95 13.78 10.26
C LEU A 59 -10.24 13.53 11.05
N LEU A 60 -10.30 12.44 11.81
CA LEU A 60 -11.41 12.15 12.71
C LEU A 60 -11.52 13.19 13.83
N GLU A 61 -10.40 13.55 14.45
CA GLU A 61 -10.32 14.66 15.41
C GLU A 61 -10.80 15.97 14.78
N GLN A 62 -10.34 16.32 13.58
CA GLN A 62 -10.78 17.53 12.89
C GLN A 62 -12.29 17.48 12.58
N SER A 63 -12.80 16.35 12.10
CA SER A 63 -14.22 16.20 11.78
C SER A 63 -15.14 16.32 13.00
N THR A 64 -14.65 15.95 14.19
CA THR A 64 -15.40 16.14 15.45
C THR A 64 -15.42 17.62 15.88
N TRP A 65 -14.42 18.41 15.51
CA TRP A 65 -14.31 19.82 15.89
C TRP A 65 -14.82 20.81 14.82
N ALA A 66 -14.85 20.43 13.54
CA ALA A 66 -14.92 21.38 12.44
C ALA A 66 -16.31 21.81 11.95
N SER A 67 -17.39 21.03 12.09
CA SER A 67 -18.62 21.33 11.33
C SER A 67 -19.81 21.82 12.15
N TYR A 68 -20.24 21.09 13.19
CA TYR A 68 -21.54 21.36 13.81
C TYR A 68 -21.45 22.06 15.16
N ALA A 69 -20.66 21.55 16.10
CA ALA A 69 -20.70 22.04 17.48
C ALA A 69 -20.35 23.53 17.64
N ARG A 70 -19.39 24.04 16.85
CA ARG A 70 -18.91 25.43 16.98
C ARG A 70 -19.84 26.45 16.30
N VAL A 71 -20.40 26.10 15.14
CA VAL A 71 -21.39 26.93 14.44
C VAL A 71 -22.70 26.94 15.22
N GLU A 72 -23.14 25.78 15.71
CA GLU A 72 -24.35 25.62 16.48
C GLU A 72 -24.27 26.30 17.85
N LYS A 73 -23.12 26.23 18.53
CA LYS A 73 -22.88 26.99 19.76
C LYS A 73 -22.93 28.50 19.51
N LYS A 74 -22.30 28.99 18.44
CA LYS A 74 -22.32 30.41 18.09
C LYS A 74 -23.73 30.88 17.67
N ALA A 75 -24.49 30.05 16.97
CA ALA A 75 -25.87 30.33 16.59
C ALA A 75 -26.82 30.37 17.81
N ARG A 76 -26.64 29.48 18.77
CA ARG A 76 -27.40 29.52 20.04
C ARG A 76 -26.99 30.71 20.91
N ASP A 77 -25.70 30.89 21.15
CA ASP A 77 -25.20 31.82 22.17
C ASP A 77 -25.21 33.28 21.68
N GLU A 78 -24.86 33.56 20.41
CA GLU A 78 -24.80 34.93 19.88
C GLU A 78 -26.06 35.34 19.10
N LEU A 79 -26.73 34.39 18.43
CA LEU A 79 -27.89 34.68 17.58
C LEU A 79 -29.22 34.26 18.23
N ASN A 80 -29.22 33.70 19.44
CA ASN A 80 -30.41 33.17 20.14
C ASN A 80 -31.25 32.23 19.25
N MET A 81 -30.62 31.52 18.31
CA MET A 81 -31.34 30.60 17.44
C MET A 81 -31.79 29.37 18.25
N HIS A 82 -33.09 29.16 18.29
CA HIS A 82 -33.74 27.99 18.89
C HIS A 82 -34.55 27.25 17.82
N VAL A 83 -34.67 25.94 17.97
CA VAL A 83 -35.46 25.11 17.05
C VAL A 83 -36.93 25.56 17.14
N PRO A 84 -37.55 26.01 16.02
CA PRO A 84 -38.92 26.48 16.05
C PRO A 84 -39.86 25.34 16.43
N GLN A 85 -40.85 25.67 17.28
CA GLN A 85 -41.91 24.72 17.65
C GLN A 85 -42.88 24.54 16.46
N ALA A 86 -43.63 23.43 16.45
CA ALA A 86 -44.47 23.03 15.32
C ALA A 86 -45.54 24.07 14.93
N ASP A 87 -45.88 24.97 15.84
CA ASP A 87 -46.79 26.11 15.68
C ASP A 87 -46.18 27.31 14.94
N GLN A 88 -44.85 27.34 14.76
CA GLN A 88 -44.10 28.42 14.10
C GLN A 88 -43.69 28.07 12.66
N ILE A 89 -44.04 26.87 12.18
CA ILE A 89 -43.71 26.39 10.83
C ILE A 89 -44.85 26.74 9.88
N ILE A 90 -44.65 27.74 9.03
CA ILE A 90 -45.61 28.13 8.00
C ILE A 90 -45.13 27.53 6.67
N LEU A 91 -45.89 26.57 6.14
CA LEU A 91 -45.66 26.01 4.82
C LEU A 91 -46.19 26.99 3.78
N VAL A 92 -45.29 27.56 2.96
CA VAL A 92 -45.66 28.42 1.84
C VAL A 92 -45.65 27.56 0.58
N GLU A 93 -46.79 27.47 -0.09
CA GLU A 93 -46.99 26.77 -1.37
C GLU A 93 -46.59 27.66 -2.56
#